data_AF-A0A2V7F2G3-F1
#
_entry.id   AF-A0A2V7F2G3-F1
#
_cell.length_a   1.000
_cell.length_b   1.000
_cell.length_c   1.000
_cell.angle_alpha   90.00
_cell.angle_beta   90.00
_cell.angle_gamma   90.00
#
_symmetry.space_group_name_H-M   'P 1'
#
loop_
_entity.id
_entity.type
_entity.pdbx_description
1 polymer ?
#
loop_
_entity_poly.entity_id
_entity_poly.type
_entity_poly.pdbx_seq_one_letter_code
_entity_poly.pdbx_strand_id
1 'polypeptide(L)' 'MPNSMARLLLLLPTTTYRTQAFVDAATRLGVDLVCASERPSTLEERAPDNLITVDFADPDGAAETLARFARRRP' A
#
# COMPACT_ATOMS: atom_id res chain seq x y z
N MET A 1 -17.02 -16.59 11.72
CA MET A 1 -16.27 -15.35 12.04
C MET A 1 -15.92 -14.70 10.72
N PRO A 2 -16.09 -13.39 10.52
CA PRO A 2 -15.66 -12.81 9.25
C PRO A 2 -14.17 -13.12 9.12
N ASN A 3 -13.81 -13.89 8.10
CA ASN A 3 -12.42 -14.11 7.71
C ASN A 3 -11.97 -12.82 7.01
N SER A 4 -11.95 -11.72 7.75
CA SER A 4 -11.45 -10.44 7.29
C SER A 4 -9.97 -10.66 7.04
N MET A 5 -9.61 -10.86 5.76
CA MET A 5 -8.21 -10.88 5.34
C MET A 5 -7.52 -9.71 6.03
N ALA A 6 -6.49 -9.99 6.83
CA ALA A 6 -5.77 -8.92 7.50
C ALA A 6 -5.28 -7.95 6.42
N ARG A 7 -5.65 -6.68 6.52
CA ARG A 7 -5.24 -5.66 5.56
C ARG A 7 -4.03 -4.93 6.11
N LEU A 8 -3.01 -4.77 5.28
CA LEU A 8 -1.76 -4.12 5.64
C LEU A 8 -1.50 -2.95 4.70
N LEU A 9 -1.19 -1.79 5.27
CA LEU A 9 -0.65 -0.64 4.55
C LEU A 9 0.87 -0.61 4.73
N LEU A 10 1.60 -0.61 3.62
CA LEU A 10 3.05 -0.55 3.60
C LEU A 10 3.51 0.77 2.96
N LEU A 11 4.15 1.62 3.76
CA LEU A 11 4.75 2.87 3.28
C LEU A 11 6.18 2.57 2.79
N LEU A 12 6.44 2.75 1.51
CA LEU A 12 7.73 2.44 0.90
C LEU A 12 8.25 3.62 0.06
N PRO A 13 9.48 4.09 0.29
CA PRO A 13 10.15 4.99 -0.64
C PRO A 13 10.45 4.28 -1.96
N THR A 14 10.44 5.03 -3.07
CA THR A 14 10.56 4.47 -4.43
C THR A 14 11.94 3.89 -4.77
N THR A 15 12.91 4.01 -3.85
CA THR A 15 14.28 3.51 -4.00
C THR A 15 14.48 2.08 -3.48
N THR A 16 13.49 1.47 -2.84
CA THR A 16 13.66 0.13 -2.28
C THR A 16 13.42 -1.00 -3.29
N TYR A 17 14.49 -1.71 -3.65
CA TYR A 17 14.48 -2.94 -4.47
C TYR A 17 13.71 -4.13 -3.84
N ARG A 18 13.15 -3.99 -2.63
CA ARG A 18 12.56 -5.09 -1.85
C ARG A 18 11.03 -5.16 -1.85
N THR A 19 10.34 -4.22 -2.51
CA THR A 19 8.87 -4.20 -2.55
C THR A 19 8.26 -5.53 -2.98
N GLN A 20 8.88 -6.19 -3.97
CA GLN A 20 8.38 -7.47 -4.50
C GLN A 20 8.32 -8.58 -3.45
N ALA A 21 9.30 -8.64 -2.53
CA ALA A 21 9.32 -9.67 -1.49
C ALA A 21 8.16 -9.51 -0.49
N PHE A 22 7.73 -8.28 -0.21
CA PHE A 22 6.59 -8.01 0.66
C PHE A 22 5.27 -8.36 0.00
N VAL A 23 5.13 -8.07 -1.30
CA VAL A 23 3.95 -8.44 -2.10
C VAL A 23 3.80 -9.95 -2.20
N ASP A 24 4.90 -10.65 -2.46
CA ASP A 24 4.91 -12.11 -2.55
C ASP A 24 4.57 -12.75 -1.20
N ALA A 25 5.11 -12.20 -0.10
CA ALA A 25 4.76 -12.63 1.25
C ALA A 25 3.28 -12.38 1.57
N ALA A 26 2.75 -11.21 1.23
CA ALA A 26 1.36 -10.86 1.45
C ALA A 26 0.40 -11.79 0.68
N THR A 27 0.73 -12.06 -0.59
CA THR A 27 -0.02 -13.00 -1.43
C THR A 27 -0.03 -14.40 -0.82
N ARG A 28 1.13 -14.88 -0.33
CA ARG A 28 1.26 -16.17 0.36
C ARG A 28 0.49 -16.24 1.68
N LEU A 29 0.41 -15.13 2.40
CA LEU A 29 -0.28 -15.03 3.67
C LEU A 29 -1.79 -14.76 3.51
N GLY A 30 -2.27 -14.53 2.27
CA GLY A 30 -3.67 -14.18 2.02
C GLY A 30 -4.09 -12.87 2.68
N VAL A 31 -3.17 -11.91 2.76
CA VAL A 31 -3.41 -10.58 3.32
C VAL A 31 -3.57 -9.57 2.20
N ASP A 32 -4.50 -8.63 2.38
CA ASP A 32 -4.73 -7.55 1.41
C ASP A 32 -3.67 -6.47 1.64
N LEU A 33 -2.69 -6.39 0.74
CA LEU A 33 -1.59 -5.44 0.84
C LEU A 33 -1.88 -4.20 0.00
N VAL A 34 -1.89 -3.06 0.66
CA VAL A 34 -1.90 -1.72 0.07
C VAL A 34 -0.51 -1.12 0.23
N CYS A 35 0.06 -0.60 -0.84
CA CYS A 35 1.35 0.07 -0.80
C CYS A 35 1.17 1.57 -1.04
N ALA A 36 1.90 2.39 -0.31
CA ALA A 36 1.96 3.82 -0.59
C ALA A 36 3.40 4.28 -0.82
N SER A 37 3.60 5.11 -1.84
CA SER A 37 4.92 5.60 -2.25
C SER A 37 4.88 7.04 -2.78
N GLU A 38 6.01 7.72 -2.75
CA GLU A 38 6.16 9.12 -3.22
C GLU A 38 6.10 9.29 -4.75
N ARG A 39 6.31 8.21 -5.50
CA ARG A 39 6.26 8.18 -6.96
C ARG A 39 5.58 6.91 -7.45
N PRO A 40 5.09 6.89 -8.71
CA PRO A 40 4.70 5.66 -9.39
C PRO A 40 5.85 4.66 -9.29
N SER A 41 5.60 3.49 -8.70
CA SER A 41 6.56 2.40 -8.64
C SER A 41 6.18 1.32 -9.66
N THR A 42 7.12 0.43 -9.97
CA THR A 42 6.85 -0.80 -10.76
C THR A 42 5.74 -1.68 -10.18
N LEU A 43 5.32 -1.42 -8.93
CA LEU A 43 4.14 -2.03 -8.33
C LEU A 43 2.83 -1.60 -9.01
N GLU A 44 2.75 -0.40 -9.58
CA GLU A 44 1.56 0.10 -10.27
C GLU A 44 1.17 -0.82 -11.45
N GLU A 45 2.16 -1.40 -12.13
CA GLU A 45 1.96 -2.40 -13.19
C GLU A 45 1.43 -3.74 -12.66
N ARG A 46 1.68 -4.06 -11.38
CA ARG A 46 1.32 -5.35 -10.77
C ARG A 46 0.07 -5.30 -9.93
N ALA A 47 -0.29 -4.14 -9.38
CA ALA A 47 -1.44 -3.96 -8.49
C ALA A 47 -1.97 -2.51 -8.56
N PRO A 48 -2.61 -2.12 -9.68
CA PRO A 48 -3.06 -0.74 -9.90
C PRO A 48 -4.11 -0.26 -8.87
N ASP A 49 -4.89 -1.19 -8.31
CA ASP A 49 -5.92 -0.91 -7.32
C ASP A 49 -5.41 -0.74 -5.88
N ASN A 50 -4.14 -1.09 -5.63
CA ASN A 50 -3.57 -1.19 -4.29
C ASN A 50 -2.33 -0.28 -4.11
N LEU A 51 -2.09 0.66 -5.02
CA LEU A 51 -1.05 1.68 -4.88
C LEU A 51 -1.66 3.05 -4.56
N ILE A 52 -1.09 3.74 -3.58
CA ILE A 52 -1.45 5.12 -3.23
C ILE A 52 -0.21 6.00 -3.34
N THR A 53 -0.25 6.98 -4.22
CA THR A 53 0.82 7.98 -4.28
C THR A 53 0.60 9.03 -3.20
N VAL A 54 1.55 9.20 -2.29
CA VAL A 54 1.50 10.19 -1.19
C VAL A 54 2.82 10.96 -1.11
N ASP A 55 2.76 12.25 -0.82
CA ASP A 55 3.96 13.04 -0.59
C ASP A 55 4.46 12.82 0.84
N PHE A 56 5.63 12.18 1.00
CA PHE A 56 6.22 11.99 2.33
C PHE A 56 6.81 13.28 2.93
N ALA A 57 6.96 14.35 2.15
CA ALA A 57 7.34 15.67 2.65
C ALA A 57 6.17 16.41 3.33
N ASP A 58 4.92 15.98 3.09
CA ASP A 58 3.70 16.45 3.75
C ASP A 58 3.01 15.29 4.50
N PRO A 59 3.45 14.97 5.73
CA PRO A 59 2.92 13.83 6.48
C PRO A 59 1.44 13.97 6.84
N ASP A 60 0.94 15.20 7.03
CA ASP A 60 -0.47 15.45 7.36
C ASP A 60 -1.35 15.20 6.13
N GLY A 61 -0.97 15.72 4.96
CA GLY A 61 -1.66 15.45 3.69
C GLY A 61 -1.62 13.97 3.29
N ALA A 62 -0.49 13.30 3.52
CA ALA A 62 -0.34 11.87 3.31
C ALA A 62 -1.30 11.07 4.23
N ALA A 63 -1.33 11.38 5.52
CA ALA A 63 -2.21 10.72 6.48
C ALA A 63 -3.69 10.92 6.13
N GLU A 64 -4.10 12.12 5.70
CA GLU A 64 -5.47 12.38 5.28
C GLU A 64 -5.87 11.55 4.05
N THR A 65 -4.97 11.45 3.08
CA THR A 65 -5.15 10.65 1.87
C THR A 65 -5.32 9.17 2.19
N LEU A 66 -4.45 8.63 3.06
CA LEU A 66 -4.51 7.24 3.52
C LEU A 66 -5.79 6.96 4.32
N ALA A 67 -6.18 7.87 5.21
CA ALA A 67 -7.41 7.74 5.99
C ALA A 67 -8.65 7.76 5.08
N ARG A 68 -8.66 8.60 4.04
CA ARG A 68 -9.73 8.64 3.04
C ARG A 68 -9.80 7.34 2.24
N PHE A 69 -8.67 6.76 1.88
CA PHE A 69 -8.61 5.47 1.22
C PHE A 69 -9.15 4.35 2.11
N ALA A 70 -8.69 4.28 3.36
CA ALA A 70 -9.15 3.29 4.34
C ALA A 70 -10.67 3.36 4.57
N ARG A 71 -11.27 4.56 4.54
CA ARG A 71 -12.74 4.70 4.63
C ARG A 71 -13.49 4.16 3.41
N ARG A 72 -12.90 4.19 2.22
CA ARG A 72 -13.49 3.65 0.99
C ARG A 72 -13.34 2.13 0.90
N ARG A 73 -12.30 1.57 1.51
CA ARG A 73 -12.02 0.12 1.60
C ARG A 73 -11.62 -0.25 3.04
N PRO A 74 -12.60 -0.40 3.96
CA PRO A 74 -12.34 -0.72 5.37
C PRO A 74 -11.84 -2.14 5.56
#